data_AF-A0A7R8WIF9-F1
#
_entry.id   AF-A0A7R8WIF9-F1
#
_cell.length_a   1.000
_cell.length_b   1.000
_cell.length_c   1.000
_cell.angle_alpha   90.00
_cell.angle_beta   90.00
_cell.angle_gamma   90.00
#
_symmetry.space_group_name_H-M   'P 1'
#
loop_
_entity.id
_entity.type
_entity.pdbx_description
1 polymer ?
#
loop_
_entity_poly.entity_id
_entity_poly.type
_entity_poly.pdbx_seq_one_letter_code
_entity_poly.pdbx_strand_id
1 'polypeptide(L)'
;MRADMAVADLSVTSKRAQAVDFTTPFMSSGLGVLYVAPYQMDPVWFTICECFWYLLASFFLRSSDVAPKALSTRIISLIWWYFSVLLLILYAYTVAHAYSSRINAELSISTVDDLAFQTKISYGTLPNGATEEFFKGDNSFLARSQLFSSAPEALQ
;
A
#
# COMPACT_ATOMS: atom_id res chain seq x y z
N MET A 1 8.11 57.91 -6.77
CA MET A 1 9.53 57.53 -6.66
C MET A 1 10.13 57.67 -8.06
N ARG A 2 11.24 58.40 -8.22
CA ARG A 2 11.99 58.56 -9.48
C ARG A 2 13.26 57.72 -9.36
N ALA A 3 13.70 57.09 -10.44
CA ALA A 3 14.94 56.31 -10.49
C ALA A 3 15.99 57.09 -11.28
N ASP A 4 17.23 57.09 -10.79
CA ASP A 4 18.34 57.86 -11.40
C ASP A 4 19.13 57.02 -12.41
N MET A 5 19.18 55.70 -12.22
CA MET A 5 19.86 54.75 -13.11
C MET A 5 19.14 53.40 -13.08
N ALA A 6 19.18 52.65 -14.18
CA ALA A 6 18.64 51.30 -14.26
C ALA A 6 19.63 50.37 -14.95
N VAL A 7 19.80 49.17 -14.40
CA VAL A 7 20.63 48.09 -14.99
C VAL A 7 19.71 46.89 -15.18
N ALA A 8 19.40 46.59 -16.44
CA ALA A 8 18.50 45.50 -16.83
C ALA A 8 18.83 45.01 -18.24
N ASP A 9 18.36 43.83 -18.60
CA ASP A 9 18.38 43.34 -19.99
C ASP A 9 17.36 44.13 -20.81
N LEU A 10 17.84 45.18 -21.49
CA LEU A 10 17.01 46.12 -22.21
C LEU A 10 17.57 46.37 -23.61
N SER A 11 16.79 46.00 -24.62
CA SER A 11 17.14 46.30 -26.01
C SER A 11 17.08 47.81 -26.27
N VAL A 12 18.17 48.36 -26.80
CA VAL A 12 18.27 49.75 -27.24
C VAL A 12 17.43 49.93 -28.51
N THR A 13 16.35 50.70 -28.41
CA THR A 13 15.47 51.03 -29.56
C THR A 13 15.38 52.53 -29.75
N SER A 14 15.18 52.99 -30.99
CA SER A 14 15.15 54.42 -31.32
C SER A 14 14.08 55.20 -30.54
N LYS A 15 12.94 54.58 -30.25
CA LYS A 15 11.87 55.21 -29.45
C LYS A 15 12.27 55.38 -27.99
N ARG A 16 13.03 54.43 -27.42
CA ARG A 16 13.50 54.52 -26.02
C ARG A 16 14.64 55.54 -25.89
N ALA A 17 15.51 55.64 -26.89
CA ALA A 17 16.60 56.60 -26.92
C ALA A 17 16.13 58.08 -26.98
N GLN A 18 14.86 58.35 -27.31
CA GLN A 18 14.29 59.70 -27.24
C GLN A 18 13.82 60.09 -25.83
N ALA A 19 13.60 59.11 -24.95
CA ALA A 19 13.09 59.33 -23.60
C ALA A 19 14.17 59.24 -22.52
N VAL A 20 15.21 58.43 -22.74
CA VAL A 20 16.34 58.22 -21.82
C VAL A 20 17.64 57.99 -22.60
N ASP A 21 18.76 58.38 -22.02
CA ASP A 21 20.09 58.14 -22.59
C ASP A 21 20.59 56.72 -22.27
N PHE A 22 21.18 56.06 -23.26
CA PHE A 22 21.77 54.72 -23.15
C PHE A 22 23.30 54.78 -23.30
N THR A 23 24.01 53.87 -22.62
CA THR A 23 25.44 53.63 -22.87
C THR A 23 25.63 52.79 -24.14
N THR A 24 26.89 52.58 -24.55
CA THR A 24 27.20 51.58 -25.58
C THR A 24 26.76 50.19 -25.11
N PRO A 25 26.17 49.37 -26.00
CA PRO A 25 25.73 48.03 -25.61
C PRO A 25 26.94 47.18 -25.26
N PHE A 26 26.89 46.52 -24.10
CA PHE A 26 27.95 45.60 -23.66
C PHE A 26 27.81 44.20 -24.30
N MET A 27 26.64 43.90 -24.89
CA MET A 27 26.32 42.64 -25.55
C MET A 27 25.52 42.90 -26.83
N SER A 28 25.84 42.19 -27.91
CA SER A 28 25.09 42.24 -29.17
C SER A 28 24.35 40.91 -29.37
N SER A 29 23.12 40.81 -28.84
CA SER A 29 22.23 39.69 -29.09
C SER A 29 21.28 39.96 -30.26
N GLY A 30 20.96 38.91 -31.01
CA GLY A 30 19.93 38.91 -32.04
C GLY A 30 18.72 38.08 -31.60
N LEU A 31 17.64 38.10 -32.39
CA LEU A 31 16.47 37.26 -32.14
C LEU A 31 16.81 35.78 -32.35
N GLY A 32 16.88 35.02 -31.25
CA GLY A 32 16.99 33.56 -31.30
C GLY A 32 15.60 32.93 -31.23
N VAL A 33 15.31 31.99 -32.13
CA VAL A 33 14.14 31.11 -32.02
C VAL A 33 14.59 29.80 -31.40
N LEU A 34 14.05 29.47 -30.23
CA LEU A 34 14.21 28.15 -29.64
C LEU A 34 13.13 27.24 -30.21
N TYR A 35 13.53 26.11 -30.76
CA TYR A 35 12.62 25.03 -31.13
C TYR A 35 12.98 23.77 -30.36
N VAL A 36 11.97 23.02 -29.94
CA VAL A 36 12.17 21.69 -29.36
C VAL A 36 12.31 20.70 -30.52
N ALA A 37 13.42 19.98 -30.57
CA ALA A 37 13.59 18.93 -31.57
C ALA A 37 12.52 17.83 -31.36
N PRO A 38 11.86 17.35 -32.43
CA PRO A 38 10.88 16.28 -32.29
C PRO A 38 11.58 15.02 -31.77
N TYR A 39 11.06 14.44 -30.70
CA TYR A 39 11.55 13.17 -30.17
C TYR A 39 11.38 12.07 -31.24
N GLN A 40 12.48 11.54 -31.75
CA GLN A 40 12.45 10.39 -32.63
C GLN A 40 12.18 9.14 -31.79
N MET A 41 10.95 8.64 -31.83
CA MET A 41 10.65 7.30 -31.32
C MET A 41 11.27 6.32 -32.30
N ASP A 42 12.34 5.63 -31.91
CA ASP A 42 12.79 4.46 -32.65
C ASP A 42 11.61 3.50 -32.84
N PRO A 43 11.42 2.92 -34.05
CA PRO A 43 10.35 1.97 -34.27
C PRO A 43 10.53 0.80 -33.30
N VAL A 44 9.71 0.77 -32.25
CA VAL A 44 9.73 -0.30 -31.25
C VAL A 44 9.23 -1.56 -31.92
N TRP A 45 10.16 -2.38 -32.40
CA TRP A 45 9.87 -3.73 -32.83
C TRP A 45 9.65 -4.57 -31.58
N PHE A 46 8.40 -4.89 -31.28
CA PHE A 46 8.09 -5.83 -30.21
C PHE A 46 8.39 -7.25 -30.69
N THR A 47 9.59 -7.74 -30.39
CA THR A 47 9.90 -9.17 -30.54
C THR A 47 9.13 -9.98 -29.50
N ILE A 48 8.82 -11.24 -29.81
CA ILE A 48 8.08 -12.15 -28.91
C ILE A 48 8.74 -12.25 -27.52
N CYS A 49 10.07 -12.27 -27.46
CA CYS A 49 10.83 -12.27 -26.19
C CYS A 49 10.58 -11.01 -25.36
N GLU A 50 10.48 -9.84 -26.00
CA GLU A 50 10.16 -8.57 -25.31
C GLU A 50 8.71 -8.56 -24.81
N CYS A 51 7.77 -9.12 -25.58
CA CYS A 51 6.40 -9.32 -25.12
C CYS A 51 6.34 -10.26 -23.91
N PHE A 52 7.09 -11.36 -23.93
CA PHE A 52 7.16 -12.30 -22.82
C PHE A 52 7.76 -11.65 -21.57
N TRP A 53 8.86 -10.91 -21.73
CA TRP A 53 9.48 -10.17 -20.65
C TRP A 53 8.56 -9.09 -20.09
N TYR A 54 7.81 -8.40 -20.96
CA TYR A 54 6.81 -7.41 -20.56
C TYR A 54 5.67 -8.05 -19.76
N LEU A 55 5.17 -9.23 -20.15
CA LEU A 55 4.14 -9.96 -19.41
C LEU A 55 4.65 -10.40 -18.02
N LEU A 56 5.89 -10.90 -17.95
CA LEU A 56 6.55 -11.23 -16.69
C LEU A 56 6.74 -9.99 -15.80
N ALA A 57 7.24 -8.87 -16.34
CA ALA A 57 7.44 -7.64 -15.59
C ALA A 57 6.10 -7.05 -15.08
N SER A 58 5.05 -7.12 -15.91
CA SER A 58 3.69 -6.70 -15.54
C SER A 58 3.11 -7.53 -14.41
N PHE A 59 3.42 -8.84 -14.36
CA PHE A 59 3.01 -9.72 -13.25
C PHE A 59 3.66 -9.32 -11.93
N PHE A 60 4.93 -8.90 -11.93
CA PHE A 60 5.64 -8.43 -10.74
C PHE A 60 5.31 -6.98 -10.33
N LEU A 61 4.20 -6.40 -10.82
CA LEU A 61 3.78 -5.01 -10.58
C LEU A 61 4.85 -3.96 -10.94
N ARG A 62 5.79 -4.29 -11.83
CA ARG A 62 6.78 -3.32 -12.30
C ARG A 62 6.16 -2.50 -13.44
N SER A 63 5.99 -1.20 -13.22
CA SER A 63 5.52 -0.29 -14.26
C SER A 63 6.57 -0.22 -15.38
N SER A 64 6.16 -0.55 -16.60
CA SER A 64 6.94 -0.36 -17.82
C SER A 64 6.51 0.94 -18.48
N ASP A 65 7.48 1.78 -18.85
CA ASP A 65 7.25 3.13 -19.42
C ASP A 65 6.79 3.10 -20.90
N VAL A 66 6.54 1.89 -21.44
CA VAL A 66 6.16 1.70 -22.84
C VAL A 66 4.66 1.46 -22.93
N ALA A 67 3.91 2.52 -23.18
CA ALA A 67 2.46 2.44 -23.31
C ALA A 67 2.06 1.75 -24.63
N PRO A 68 1.24 0.68 -24.60
CA PRO A 68 0.75 0.03 -25.80
C PRO A 68 -0.11 0.97 -26.65
N LYS A 69 0.32 1.22 -27.89
CA LYS A 69 -0.39 2.09 -28.86
C LYS A 69 -1.63 1.44 -29.49
N ALA A 70 -1.66 0.10 -29.61
CA ALA A 70 -2.74 -0.64 -30.27
C ALA A 70 -3.90 -1.02 -29.32
N LEU A 71 -5.12 -1.14 -29.86
CA LEU A 71 -6.30 -1.55 -29.07
C LEU A 71 -6.21 -3.01 -28.58
N SER A 72 -5.68 -3.92 -29.40
CA SER A 72 -5.55 -5.34 -29.05
C SER A 72 -4.65 -5.57 -27.85
N THR A 73 -3.53 -4.84 -27.76
CA THR A 73 -2.57 -4.95 -26.65
C THR A 73 -3.13 -4.36 -25.36
N ARG A 74 -4.05 -3.39 -25.43
CA ARG A 74 -4.80 -2.91 -24.25
C ARG A 74 -5.72 -3.98 -23.70
N ILE A 75 -6.50 -4.66 -24.56
CA ILE A 75 -7.44 -5.71 -24.12
C ILE A 75 -6.68 -6.86 -23.44
N ILE A 76 -5.58 -7.32 -24.05
CA ILE A 76 -4.74 -8.38 -23.48
C ILE A 76 -4.15 -7.94 -22.13
N SER A 77 -3.67 -6.68 -22.03
CA SER A 77 -3.16 -6.14 -20.77
C SER A 77 -4.22 -6.05 -19.68
N LEU A 78 -5.48 -5.72 -20.02
CA LEU A 78 -6.58 -5.67 -19.06
C LEU A 78 -6.95 -7.07 -18.55
N ILE A 79 -7.05 -8.05 -19.45
CA ILE A 79 -7.33 -9.45 -19.08
C ILE A 79 -6.21 -10.00 -18.20
N TRP A 80 -4.95 -9.71 -18.56
CA TRP A 80 -3.78 -10.12 -17.78
C TRP A 80 -3.73 -9.46 -16.40
N TRP A 81 -4.07 -8.17 -16.33
CA TRP A 81 -4.14 -7.44 -15.07
C TRP A 81 -5.24 -8.01 -14.16
N TYR A 82 -6.41 -8.32 -14.72
CA TYR A 82 -7.50 -8.97 -14.00
C TYR A 82 -7.08 -10.35 -13.45
N PHE A 83 -6.41 -11.17 -14.27
CA PHE A 83 -5.88 -12.47 -13.85
C PHE A 83 -4.89 -12.33 -12.68
N SER A 84 -3.98 -11.37 -12.75
CA SER A 84 -2.95 -11.14 -11.72
C SER A 84 -3.58 -10.70 -10.39
N VAL A 85 -4.58 -9.81 -10.44
CA VAL A 85 -5.34 -9.38 -9.25
C VAL A 85 -6.14 -10.53 -8.65
N LEU A 86 -6.79 -11.36 -9.48
CA LEU A 86 -7.53 -12.52 -9.01
C LEU A 86 -6.61 -13.53 -8.31
N LEU A 87 -5.41 -13.78 -8.85
CA LEU A 87 -4.39 -14.63 -8.21
C LEU A 87 -3.95 -14.05 -6.86
N LEU A 88 -3.71 -12.73 -6.77
CA LEU A 88 -3.33 -12.07 -5.53
C LEU A 88 -4.44 -12.15 -4.47
N ILE A 89 -5.69 -11.92 -4.85
CA ILE A 89 -6.85 -12.01 -3.95
C ILE A 89 -7.02 -13.44 -3.44
N LEU A 90 -6.88 -14.45 -4.31
CA LEU A 90 -6.97 -15.86 -3.92
C LEU A 90 -5.82 -16.28 -3.00
N TYR A 91 -4.62 -15.78 -3.24
CA TYR A 91 -3.49 -15.98 -2.34
C TYR A 91 -3.77 -15.35 -0.96
N ALA A 92 -4.21 -14.08 -0.93
CA ALA A 92 -4.57 -13.42 0.33
C ALA A 92 -5.71 -14.13 1.06
N TYR A 93 -6.72 -14.61 0.33
CA TYR A 93 -7.85 -15.36 0.88
C TYR A 93 -7.41 -16.68 1.52
N THR A 94 -6.56 -17.45 0.85
CA THR A 94 -6.08 -18.73 1.38
C THR A 94 -5.23 -18.52 2.63
N VAL A 95 -4.37 -17.50 2.66
CA VAL A 95 -3.60 -17.12 3.86
C VAL A 95 -4.51 -16.66 4.99
N ALA A 96 -5.48 -15.78 4.72
CA ALA A 96 -6.42 -15.26 5.72
C ALA A 96 -7.30 -16.37 6.31
N HIS A 97 -7.79 -17.29 5.46
CA HIS A 97 -8.56 -18.45 5.89
C HIS A 97 -7.72 -19.38 6.76
N ALA A 98 -6.48 -19.67 6.37
CA ALA A 98 -5.57 -20.47 7.16
C ALA A 98 -5.30 -19.81 8.53
N TYR A 99 -5.07 -18.50 8.57
CA TYR A 99 -4.87 -17.78 9.82
C TYR A 99 -6.10 -17.80 10.73
N SER A 100 -7.30 -17.52 10.18
CA SER A 100 -8.56 -17.56 10.91
C SER A 100 -8.87 -18.98 11.44
N SER A 101 -8.67 -20.01 10.63
CA SER A 101 -8.84 -21.40 11.05
C SER A 101 -7.86 -21.79 12.17
N ARG A 102 -6.62 -21.30 12.14
CA ARG A 102 -5.63 -21.53 13.21
C ARG A 102 -6.04 -20.83 14.51
N ILE A 103 -6.50 -19.58 14.46
CA ILE A 103 -7.00 -18.86 15.65
C ILE A 103 -8.22 -19.58 16.24
N ASN A 104 -9.19 -19.93 15.40
CA ASN A 104 -10.41 -20.60 15.86
C ASN A 104 -10.13 -22.01 16.39
N ALA A 105 -9.10 -22.70 15.89
CA ALA A 105 -8.67 -23.98 16.45
C ALA A 105 -8.04 -23.84 17.85
N GLU A 106 -7.39 -22.71 18.15
CA GLU A 106 -6.88 -22.42 19.50
C GLU A 106 -7.97 -21.92 20.46
N LEU A 107 -9.01 -21.27 19.93
CA LEU A 107 -10.11 -20.66 20.68
C LEU A 107 -11.43 -21.44 20.53
N SER A 108 -11.38 -22.76 20.26
CA SER A 108 -12.56 -23.63 20.21
C SER A 108 -13.14 -23.78 21.61
N ILE A 109 -13.80 -22.72 22.08
CA ILE A 109 -14.56 -22.65 23.32
C ILE A 109 -15.90 -22.09 22.89
N SER A 110 -16.75 -22.97 22.36
CA SER A 110 -18.09 -22.57 21.93
C SER A 110 -19.11 -22.68 23.06
N THR A 111 -18.80 -23.45 24.11
CA THR A 111 -19.69 -23.74 25.25
C THR A 111 -18.90 -23.71 26.55
N VAL A 112 -19.57 -23.41 27.67
CA VAL A 112 -18.97 -23.43 29.02
C VAL A 112 -18.39 -24.81 29.34
N ASP A 113 -19.04 -25.88 28.85
CA ASP A 113 -18.55 -27.25 28.95
C ASP A 113 -17.20 -27.43 28.24
N ASP A 114 -17.03 -26.83 27.06
CA ASP A 114 -15.80 -26.88 26.26
C ASP A 114 -14.64 -26.21 27.02
N LEU A 115 -14.93 -25.12 27.73
CA LEU A 115 -14.00 -24.44 28.63
C LEU A 115 -13.62 -25.33 29.84
N ALA A 116 -14.56 -26.14 30.34
CA ALA A 116 -14.36 -27.03 31.47
C ALA A 116 -13.54 -28.30 31.14
N PHE A 117 -13.58 -28.75 29.88
CA PHE A 117 -12.80 -29.90 29.42
C PHE A 117 -11.35 -29.55 29.08
N GLN A 118 -11.10 -28.29 28.76
CA GLN A 118 -9.82 -27.73 28.34
C GLN A 118 -8.89 -27.46 29.54
N THR A 119 -7.61 -27.83 29.45
CA THR A 119 -6.60 -27.59 30.50
C THR A 119 -5.59 -26.50 30.16
N LYS A 120 -5.64 -25.93 28.94
CA LYS A 120 -4.69 -24.91 28.45
C LYS A 120 -5.00 -23.49 28.98
N ILE A 121 -6.23 -23.18 29.38
CA ILE A 121 -6.65 -21.87 29.90
C ILE A 121 -7.24 -22.06 31.29
N SER A 122 -6.65 -21.38 32.29
CA SER A 122 -7.16 -21.35 33.66
C SER A 122 -8.31 -20.34 33.75
N TYR A 123 -9.37 -20.70 34.48
CA TYR A 123 -10.54 -19.86 34.73
C TYR A 123 -10.93 -19.98 36.20
N GLY A 124 -11.59 -18.96 36.76
CA GLY A 124 -11.90 -18.91 38.19
C GLY A 124 -13.04 -17.95 38.53
N THR A 125 -13.48 -18.00 39.78
CA THR A 125 -14.47 -17.10 40.37
C THR A 125 -13.91 -16.45 41.63
N LEU A 126 -14.54 -15.36 42.10
CA LEU A 126 -14.15 -14.70 43.34
C LEU A 126 -14.46 -15.63 44.54
N PRO A 127 -13.52 -15.86 45.46
CA PRO A 127 -13.75 -16.71 46.63
C PRO A 127 -14.89 -16.16 47.49
N ASN A 128 -15.80 -17.05 47.90
CA ASN A 128 -17.02 -16.78 48.66
C ASN A 128 -18.05 -15.89 47.92
N GLY A 129 -17.99 -15.82 46.59
CA GLY A 129 -18.97 -15.12 45.77
C GLY A 129 -20.23 -15.97 45.46
N ALA A 130 -21.35 -15.31 45.17
CA ALA A 130 -22.61 -15.98 44.79
C ALA A 130 -22.46 -16.90 43.56
N THR A 131 -21.56 -16.56 42.64
CA THR A 131 -21.22 -17.39 41.47
C THR A 131 -20.49 -18.67 41.85
N GLU A 132 -19.63 -18.67 42.88
CA GLU A 132 -18.95 -19.90 43.34
C GLU A 132 -19.95 -20.88 43.97
N GLU A 133 -20.89 -20.37 44.77
CA GLU A 133 -21.93 -21.17 45.42
C GLU A 133 -22.91 -21.77 44.41
N PHE A 134 -23.28 -21.01 43.36
CA PHE A 134 -24.11 -21.50 42.25
C PHE A 134 -23.48 -22.73 41.55
N PHE A 135 -22.17 -22.72 41.32
CA PHE A 135 -21.46 -23.84 40.68
C PHE A 135 -21.11 -24.99 41.64
N LYS A 136 -21.09 -24.77 42.96
CA LYS A 136 -20.93 -25.85 43.96
C LYS A 136 -22.14 -26.78 44.07
N GLY A 137 -23.34 -26.32 43.69
CA GLY A 137 -24.54 -27.15 43.69
C GLY A 137 -24.61 -28.18 42.56
N ASP A 138 -23.78 -28.03 41.52
CA ASP A 138 -23.78 -28.89 40.34
C ASP A 138 -22.67 -29.97 40.42
N ASN A 139 -23.08 -31.24 40.48
CA ASN A 139 -22.18 -32.39 40.64
C ASN A 139 -21.15 -32.54 39.50
N SER A 140 -21.46 -32.00 38.32
CA SER A 140 -20.56 -32.05 37.15
C SER A 140 -19.34 -31.12 37.31
N PHE A 141 -19.50 -30.01 38.04
CA PHE A 141 -18.47 -29.01 38.26
C PHE A 141 -17.60 -29.33 39.49
N LEU A 142 -18.17 -29.95 40.53
CA LEU A 142 -17.49 -30.28 41.79
C LEU A 142 -16.28 -31.23 41.65
N ALA A 143 -16.34 -32.21 40.75
CA ALA A 143 -15.23 -33.15 40.56
C ALA A 143 -13.99 -32.48 39.94
N ARG A 144 -14.21 -31.39 39.19
CA ARG A 144 -13.17 -30.62 38.52
C ARG A 144 -12.77 -29.37 39.31
N SER A 145 -13.63 -28.87 40.22
CA SER A 145 -13.34 -27.77 41.16
C SER A 145 -12.10 -28.02 42.04
N GLN A 146 -11.75 -29.30 42.23
CA GLN A 146 -10.55 -29.71 42.98
C GLN A 146 -9.23 -29.36 42.25
N LEU A 147 -9.23 -29.29 40.91
CA LEU A 147 -8.09 -28.78 40.12
C LEU A 147 -7.89 -27.26 40.26
N PHE A 148 -8.91 -26.52 40.71
CA PHE A 148 -8.83 -25.07 40.91
C PHE A 148 -8.07 -24.72 42.19
N SER A 149 -8.02 -25.64 43.17
CA SER A 149 -7.33 -25.43 44.45
C SER A 149 -5.82 -25.62 44.37
N SER A 150 -5.30 -26.19 43.28
CA SER A 150 -3.87 -26.48 43.08
C SER A 150 -3.16 -25.52 42.12
N ALA A 151 -3.89 -24.59 41.49
CA ALA A 151 -3.29 -23.54 40.67
C ALA A 151 -2.85 -22.36 41.57
N PRO A 152 -1.61 -21.86 41.43
CA PRO A 152 -1.01 -20.94 42.39
C PRO A 152 -1.71 -19.56 42.39
N GLU A 153 -1.71 -18.94 43.57
CA GLU A 153 -2.07 -17.56 43.86
C GLU A 153 -1.44 -16.56 42.86
N ALA A 154 -2.06 -16.34 41.71
CA ALA A 154 -1.50 -15.47 40.66
C ALA A 154 -2.35 -14.23 40.34
N LEU A 155 -3.38 -13.91 41.14
CA LEU A 155 -4.19 -12.70 40.99
C LEU A 155 -4.56 -12.07 42.34
N GLN A 156 -3.55 -11.86 43.21
CA GLN A 156 -3.58 -10.76 44.18
C GLN A 156 -3.00 -9.50 43.55
#